data_AF-A0A1B3E0G9-F1
#
_entry.id   AF-A0A1B3E0G9-F1
#
_cell.length_a   1.000
_cell.length_b   1.000
_cell.length_c   1.000
_cell.angle_alpha   90.00
_cell.angle_beta   90.00
_cell.angle_gamma   90.00
#
_symmetry.space_group_name_H-M   'P 1'
#
loop_
_entity.id
_entity.type
_entity.pdbx_description
1 polymer ?
#
loop_
_entity_poly.entity_id
_entity_poly.type
_entity_poly.pdbx_seq_one_letter_code
_entity_poly.pdbx_strand_id
1 'polypeptide(L)'
;MRRKLRRAVQNEAQRADHAVPEGSRKVVGVMHKDARQFAATGGWGFEGFGGGDPAQRVVGSDTATACYACHTAEKNHDYVFSRVRD
;
A
#
# COMPACT_ATOMS: atom_id res chain seq x y z
N MET A 1 -7.14 -15.09 -11.00
CA MET A 1 -6.98 -13.73 -11.55
C MET A 1 -5.95 -13.00 -10.68
N ARG A 2 -4.86 -12.50 -11.26
CA ARG A 2 -3.80 -11.78 -10.52
C ARG A 2 -4.03 -10.27 -10.64
N ARG A 3 -4.03 -9.53 -9.53
CA ARG A 3 -4.15 -8.06 -9.51
C ARG A 3 -3.04 -7.49 -8.65
N LYS A 4 -2.47 -6.34 -9.03
CA LYS A 4 -1.47 -5.63 -8.23
C LYS A 4 -1.88 -4.17 -8.10
N LEU A 5 -1.98 -3.68 -6.87
CA LEU A 5 -2.21 -2.28 -6.54
C LEU A 5 -0.92 -1.70 -5.96
N ARG A 6 -0.67 -0.41 -6.23
CA ARG A 6 0.47 0.31 -5.70
C ARG A 6 -0.01 1.67 -5.19
N ARG A 7 0.50 2.08 -4.03
CA ARG A 7 0.28 3.42 -3.48
C ARG A 7 1.62 4.02 -3.08
N ALA A 8 1.95 5.16 -3.68
CA ALA A 8 3.11 5.95 -3.28
C ALA A 8 2.74 6.87 -2.11
N VAL A 9 3.68 7.06 -1.19
CA VAL A 9 3.63 8.06 -0.12
C VAL A 9 4.86 8.96 -0.29
N GLN A 10 4.63 10.26 -0.46
CA GLN A 10 5.65 11.28 -0.60
C GLN A 10 5.76 12.13 0.67
N ASN A 11 6.93 12.75 0.86
CA ASN A 11 7.08 13.90 1.75
C ASN A 11 6.36 15.12 1.17
N GLU A 12 6.00 16.06 2.03
CA GLU A 12 5.72 17.42 1.61
C GLU A 12 7.07 18.12 1.39
N ALA A 13 7.23 18.85 0.28
CA ALA A 13 8.34 19.77 0.12
C ALA A 13 8.10 21.04 0.97
N GLN A 14 9.14 21.88 1.13
CA GLN A 14 9.00 23.13 1.87
C GLN A 14 7.81 23.94 1.35
N ARG A 15 6.94 24.35 2.27
CA ARG A 15 5.70 25.06 1.97
C ARG A 15 6.05 26.45 1.42
N ALA A 16 5.59 26.75 0.22
CA ALA A 16 5.64 28.07 -0.38
C ALA A 16 4.26 28.43 -0.93
N ASP A 17 3.86 29.69 -0.81
CA ASP A 17 2.69 30.26 -1.48
C ASP A 17 1.37 29.48 -1.27
N HIS A 18 1.11 29.10 -0.03
CA HIS A 18 -0.07 28.32 0.39
C HIS A 18 -0.23 26.94 -0.28
N ALA A 19 0.73 26.49 -1.09
CA ALA A 19 0.73 25.20 -1.76
C ALA A 19 1.41 24.11 -0.92
N VAL A 20 1.05 22.86 -1.18
CA VAL A 20 1.73 21.66 -0.66
C VAL A 20 2.32 20.90 -1.84
N PRO A 21 3.55 21.22 -2.27
CA PRO A 21 4.20 20.53 -3.36
C PRO A 21 4.66 19.13 -2.95
N GLU A 22 4.66 18.21 -3.91
CA GLU A 22 5.25 16.88 -3.71
C GLU A 22 6.76 16.99 -3.45
N GLY A 23 7.22 16.31 -2.40
CA GLY A 23 8.63 16.12 -2.08
C GLY A 23 9.12 14.71 -2.42
N SER A 24 10.26 14.33 -1.85
CA SER A 24 10.84 13.01 -2.07
C SER A 24 9.93 11.88 -1.58
N ARG A 25 9.96 10.75 -2.29
CA ARG A 25 9.16 9.57 -1.94
C ARG A 25 9.67 8.95 -0.63
N LYS A 26 8.74 8.67 0.29
CA LYS A 26 9.02 7.99 1.57
C LYS A 26 8.93 6.49 1.42
N VAL A 27 7.83 6.00 0.85
CA VAL A 27 7.56 4.56 0.71
C VAL A 27 6.57 4.30 -0.43
N VAL A 28 6.64 3.12 -1.03
CA VAL A 28 5.57 2.58 -1.89
C VAL A 28 4.98 1.34 -1.23
N GLY A 29 3.71 1.41 -0.86
CA GLY A 29 2.91 0.25 -0.49
C GLY A 29 2.47 -0.50 -1.73
N VAL A 30 2.58 -1.83 -1.72
CA VAL A 30 2.13 -2.71 -2.80
C VAL A 30 1.21 -3.77 -2.22
N MET A 31 0.05 -3.96 -2.85
CA MET A 31 -0.84 -5.08 -2.57
C MET A 31 -0.88 -5.99 -3.80
N HIS A 32 -0.70 -7.30 -3.61
CA HIS A 32 -0.72 -8.29 -4.68
C HIS A 32 -1.73 -9.40 -4.39
N LYS A 33 -2.70 -9.58 -5.30
CA LYS A 33 -3.76 -10.56 -5.17
C LYS A 33 -3.31 -11.92 -5.69
N ASP A 34 -3.20 -12.88 -4.78
CA ASP A 34 -3.06 -14.30 -5.04
C ASP A 34 -3.78 -15.07 -3.92
N ALA A 35 -4.98 -15.57 -4.23
CA ALA A 35 -5.85 -16.22 -3.25
C ALA A 35 -5.25 -17.50 -2.66
N ARG A 36 -4.38 -18.19 -3.40
CA ARG A 36 -3.74 -19.43 -2.93
C ARG A 36 -2.58 -19.11 -2.01
N GLN A 37 -1.72 -18.18 -2.42
CA GLN A 37 -0.52 -17.84 -1.68
C GLN A 37 -0.85 -17.06 -0.39
N PHE A 38 -1.89 -16.22 -0.41
CA PHE A 38 -2.20 -15.29 0.68
C PHE A 38 -3.56 -15.57 1.33
N ALA A 39 -3.92 -16.85 1.48
CA ALA A 39 -5.22 -17.26 2.03
C ALA A 39 -5.49 -16.68 3.44
N ALA A 40 -4.44 -16.54 4.27
CA ALA A 40 -4.55 -16.01 5.64
C ALA A 40 -4.91 -14.51 5.70
N THR A 41 -4.72 -13.77 4.60
CA THR A 41 -4.91 -12.31 4.51
C THR A 41 -5.96 -11.94 3.45
N GLY A 42 -6.97 -12.80 3.28
CA GLY A 42 -8.06 -12.54 2.33
C GLY A 42 -7.64 -12.61 0.86
N GLY A 43 -6.51 -13.26 0.58
CA GLY A 43 -5.95 -13.39 -0.77
C GLY A 43 -5.02 -12.25 -1.20
N TRP A 44 -4.61 -11.38 -0.28
CA TRP A 44 -3.72 -10.25 -0.55
C TRP A 44 -2.40 -10.33 0.19
N GLY A 45 -1.30 -10.27 -0.56
CA GLY A 45 0.03 -10.00 -0.03
C GLY A 45 0.27 -8.50 0.08
N PHE A 46 0.93 -8.06 1.15
CA PHE A 46 1.21 -6.65 1.44
C PHE A 46 2.72 -6.44 1.53
N GLU A 47 3.22 -5.39 0.89
CA GLU A 47 4.64 -5.05 0.88
C GLU A 47 4.82 -3.54 0.96
N GLY A 48 5.97 -3.11 1.45
CA GLY A 48 6.37 -1.70 1.48
C GLY A 48 7.82 -1.57 1.03
N PHE A 49 8.09 -0.58 0.17
CA PHE A 49 9.40 -0.32 -0.41
C PHE A 49 9.86 1.08 -0.06
N GLY A 50 10.89 1.21 0.79
CA GLY A 50 11.44 2.48 1.26
C GLY A 50 12.02 3.30 0.09
N GLY A 51 11.71 4.60 0.03
CA GLY A 51 12.06 5.45 -1.12
C GLY A 51 11.42 5.03 -2.46
N GLY A 52 10.64 3.94 -2.48
CA GLY A 52 10.26 3.24 -3.70
C GLY A 52 11.31 2.29 -4.26
N ASP A 53 12.42 2.05 -3.57
CA ASP A 53 13.47 1.10 -3.96
C ASP A 53 12.97 -0.36 -3.77
N PRO A 54 12.85 -1.15 -4.85
CA PRO A 54 12.46 -2.56 -4.77
C PRO A 54 13.35 -3.43 -3.86
N ALA A 55 14.61 -3.03 -3.62
CA ALA A 55 15.53 -3.72 -2.73
C ALA A 55 15.29 -3.41 -1.25
N GLN A 56 14.64 -2.30 -0.92
CA GLN A 56 14.45 -1.82 0.45
C GLN A 56 13.05 -2.19 0.97
N ARG A 57 12.84 -3.45 1.37
CA ARG A 57 11.58 -3.88 2.00
C ARG A 57 11.46 -3.36 3.43
N VAL A 58 10.31 -2.78 3.79
CA VAL A 58 10.11 -2.12 5.10
C VAL A 58 8.95 -2.66 5.94
N VAL A 59 8.17 -3.63 5.46
CA VAL A 59 7.03 -4.20 6.21
C VAL A 59 7.44 -5.36 7.12
N GLY A 60 8.47 -6.14 6.75
CA GLY A 60 8.89 -7.30 7.53
C GLY A 60 7.85 -8.44 7.55
N SER A 61 7.86 -9.26 8.60
CA SER A 61 6.97 -10.45 8.74
C SER A 61 5.57 -10.14 9.25
N ASP A 62 5.33 -8.98 9.85
CA ASP A 62 4.08 -8.65 10.57
C ASP A 62 2.95 -8.14 9.68
N THR A 63 2.83 -8.66 8.45
CA THR A 63 1.82 -8.22 7.46
C THR A 63 0.37 -8.36 7.95
N ALA A 64 0.09 -9.36 8.79
CA ALA A 64 -1.25 -9.59 9.32
C ALA A 64 -1.73 -8.44 10.23
N THR A 65 -0.88 -8.00 11.15
CA THR A 65 -1.19 -6.93 12.12
C THR A 65 -0.92 -5.55 11.53
N ALA A 66 0.16 -5.37 10.79
CA ALA A 66 0.57 -4.08 10.25
C ALA A 66 -0.27 -3.61 9.05
N CYS A 67 -0.87 -4.52 8.29
CA CYS A 67 -1.57 -4.19 7.04
C CYS A 67 -2.98 -4.79 6.99
N TYR A 68 -3.09 -6.12 7.06
CA TYR A 68 -4.36 -6.80 6.79
C TYR A 68 -5.45 -6.42 7.79
N ALA A 69 -5.13 -6.32 9.09
CA ALA A 69 -6.09 -5.93 10.12
C ALA A 69 -6.83 -4.62 9.79
N CYS A 70 -6.13 -3.57 9.36
CA CYS A 70 -6.75 -2.31 8.95
C CYS A 70 -7.59 -2.47 7.67
N HIS A 71 -7.10 -3.26 6.71
CA HIS A 71 -7.79 -3.51 5.44
C HIS A 71 -9.05 -4.39 5.56
N THR A 72 -9.25 -5.08 6.68
CA THR A 72 -10.48 -5.87 6.92
C THR A 72 -11.76 -5.02 6.94
N ALA A 73 -11.65 -3.72 7.23
CA ALA A 73 -12.76 -2.78 7.14
C ALA A 73 -13.37 -2.74 5.72
N GLU A 74 -12.56 -3.02 4.70
CA GLU A 74 -12.97 -3.04 3.29
C GLU A 74 -13.26 -4.44 2.76
N LYS A 75 -13.58 -5.41 3.63
CA LYS A 75 -13.86 -6.79 3.22
C LYS A 75 -14.92 -6.89 2.11
N ASN A 76 -15.95 -6.05 2.16
CA ASN A 76 -17.02 -6.02 1.15
C ASN A 76 -16.58 -5.42 -0.20
N HIS A 77 -15.38 -4.86 -0.24
CA HIS A 77 -14.75 -4.27 -1.43
C HIS A 77 -13.38 -4.89 -1.69
N ASP A 78 -13.28 -6.21 -1.45
CA ASP A 78 -12.08 -6.99 -1.73
C ASP A 78 -10.84 -6.46 -0.99
N TYR A 79 -11.03 -5.88 0.19
CA TYR A 79 -9.99 -5.31 1.06
C TYR A 79 -9.29 -4.07 0.47
N VAL A 80 -9.91 -3.38 -0.50
CA VAL A 80 -9.34 -2.21 -1.20
C VAL A 80 -10.16 -0.96 -0.92
N PHE A 81 -9.50 0.07 -0.38
CA PHE A 81 -10.12 1.37 -0.10
C PHE A 81 -10.36 2.20 -1.36
N SER A 82 -9.49 2.09 -2.37
CA SER A 82 -9.60 2.90 -3.59
C SER A 82 -10.91 2.61 -4.31
N ARG A 83 -11.60 3.68 -4.70
CA ARG A 83 -12.77 3.65 -5.58
C ARG A 83 -12.40 4.28 -6.91
N VAL A 84 -13.00 3.76 -7.97
CA VAL A 84 -12.96 4.44 -9.27
C VAL A 84 -13.73 5.74 -9.12
N ARG A 85 -13.15 6.80 -9.65
CA ARG A 85 -13.77 8.12 -9.77
C ARG A 85 -13.48 8.61 -11.18
N ASP A 86 -14.35 9.48 -11.66
CA ASP A 86 -14.18 10.16 -12.94
C ASP A 86 -13.04 11.21 -12.87
#